data_AF-A0AAV0PFC5-F1
#
_entry.id   AF-A0AAV0PFC5-F1
#
_cell.length_a   1.000
_cell.length_b   1.000
_cell.length_c   1.000
_cell.angle_alpha   90.00
_cell.angle_beta   90.00
_cell.angle_gamma   90.00
#
_symmetry.space_group_name_H-M   'P 1'
#
loop_
_entity.id
_entity.type
_entity.pdbx_description
1 polymer ?
#
loop_
_entity_poly.entity_id
_entity_poly.type
_entity_poly.pdbx_seq_one_letter_code
_entity_poly.pdbx_strand_id
1 'polypeptide(L)'
;VKEVKLKDGRVLEADIVVVGVGGRPTDGFFKTSVSDVYAVGDVATFPMKIYNEIRRVEHVDHARKSVEEYDYLPYFYSRAFDLSWQFYGDNVGETVLFKPKFGTYWIKDGKILGAFLEGGSPDENKAIAKVARVQPSVDSLELLSKEGIAFACKI
;
A
#
# COMPACT_ATOMS: atom_id res chain seq x y z
N VAL A 1 -16.01 12.25 -28.12
CA VAL A 1 -15.37 11.05 -28.74
C VAL A 1 -16.51 10.24 -29.35
N LYS A 2 -16.31 9.53 -30.47
CA LYS A 2 -17.35 8.64 -31.04
C LYS A 2 -16.95 7.17 -31.00
N GLU A 3 -15.65 6.92 -30.94
CA GLU A 3 -15.08 5.59 -30.89
C GLU A 3 -13.73 5.60 -30.14
N VAL A 4 -13.39 4.47 -29.51
CA VAL A 4 -12.10 4.21 -28.87
C VAL A 4 -11.45 3.03 -29.58
N LYS A 5 -10.27 3.26 -30.18
CA LYS A 5 -9.49 2.22 -30.84
C LYS A 5 -8.51 1.57 -29.86
N LEU A 6 -8.64 0.27 -29.68
CA LEU A 6 -7.77 -0.52 -28.81
C LEU A 6 -6.50 -0.97 -29.55
N LYS A 7 -5.45 -1.31 -28.80
CA LYS A 7 -4.16 -1.77 -29.34
C LYS A 7 -4.27 -3.04 -30.17
N ASP A 8 -5.25 -3.90 -29.88
CA ASP A 8 -5.52 -5.14 -30.61
C ASP A 8 -6.36 -4.94 -31.89
N GLY A 9 -6.65 -3.68 -32.25
CA GLY A 9 -7.37 -3.33 -33.47
C GLY A 9 -8.89 -3.23 -33.32
N ARG A 10 -9.46 -3.61 -32.16
CA ARG A 10 -10.89 -3.43 -31.90
C ARG A 10 -11.27 -1.96 -31.77
N VAL A 11 -12.51 -1.64 -32.15
CA VAL A 11 -13.10 -0.32 -32.06
C VAL A 11 -14.36 -0.40 -31.20
N LEU A 12 -14.46 0.46 -30.19
CA LEU A 12 -15.62 0.57 -29.31
C LEU A 12 -16.31 1.90 -29.57
N GLU A 13 -17.58 1.89 -29.97
CA GLU A 13 -18.37 3.13 -30.04
C GLU A 13 -18.63 3.69 -28.63
N ALA A 14 -18.50 5.00 -28.46
CA ALA A 14 -18.75 5.68 -27.20
C ALA A 14 -19.07 7.16 -27.43
N ASP A 15 -20.18 7.66 -26.87
CA ASP A 15 -20.55 9.08 -26.91
C ASP A 15 -19.78 9.93 -25.90
N ILE A 16 -19.40 9.32 -24.75
CA ILE A 16 -18.60 9.93 -23.70
C ILE A 16 -17.47 8.97 -23.33
N VAL A 17 -16.26 9.51 -23.21
CA VAL A 17 -15.09 8.77 -22.73
C VAL A 17 -14.55 9.52 -21.51
N VAL A 18 -14.61 8.86 -20.35
CA VAL A 18 -13.99 9.35 -19.12
C VAL A 18 -12.62 8.68 -19.01
N VAL A 19 -11.56 9.47 -19.12
CA VAL A 19 -10.18 8.98 -19.01
C VAL A 19 -9.65 9.36 -17.63
N GLY A 20 -9.51 8.37 -16.74
CA GLY A 20 -8.79 8.49 -15.48
C GLY A 20 -7.27 8.41 -15.68
N VAL A 21 -6.68 9.35 -16.42
CA VAL A 21 -5.23 9.56 -16.40
C VAL A 21 -4.92 10.32 -15.11
N GLY A 22 -4.56 9.60 -14.06
CA GLY A 22 -4.44 10.11 -12.68
C GLY A 22 -4.02 11.57 -12.57
N GLY A 23 -4.75 12.33 -11.75
CA GLY A 23 -4.36 13.68 -11.34
C GLY A 23 -3.09 13.64 -10.51
N ARG A 24 -2.24 14.65 -10.69
CA ARG A 24 -1.03 14.83 -9.89
C ARG A 24 -1.23 15.98 -8.91
N PRO A 25 -1.76 15.72 -7.70
CA PRO A 25 -1.65 16.69 -6.63
C PRO A 25 -0.19 17.09 -6.40
N THR A 26 0.01 18.36 -6.09
CA THR A 26 1.31 19.01 -6.00
C THR A 26 1.92 18.92 -4.61
N ASP A 27 1.14 18.57 -3.59
CA ASP A 27 1.58 18.56 -2.19
C ASP A 27 0.87 17.49 -1.32
N GLY A 28 1.28 17.40 -0.06
CA GLY A 28 0.68 16.52 0.94
C GLY A 28 -0.71 16.95 1.43
N PHE A 29 -1.30 17.99 0.84
CA PHE A 29 -2.67 18.46 1.10
C PHE A 29 -3.60 18.19 -0.09
N PHE A 30 -3.13 17.44 -1.09
CA PHE A 30 -3.89 17.02 -2.27
C PHE A 30 -4.36 18.17 -3.18
N LYS A 31 -3.75 19.35 -3.06
CA LYS A 31 -4.01 20.45 -4.00
C LYS A 31 -3.45 20.11 -5.36
N THR A 32 -4.13 20.48 -6.43
CA THR A 32 -3.61 20.36 -7.79
C THR A 32 -2.89 21.66 -8.20
N SER A 33 -2.36 21.70 -9.43
CA SER A 33 -1.80 22.92 -9.99
C SER A 33 -2.84 24.02 -10.29
N VAL A 34 -4.13 23.70 -10.23
CA VAL A 34 -5.23 24.65 -10.41
C VAL A 34 -5.73 25.09 -9.02
N SER A 35 -5.81 26.41 -8.81
CA SER A 35 -6.29 26.97 -7.53
C SER A 35 -7.64 26.37 -7.14
N ASP A 36 -7.78 26.01 -5.87
CA ASP A 36 -9.00 25.50 -5.26
C ASP A 36 -9.52 24.18 -5.86
N VAL A 37 -8.71 23.49 -6.68
CA VAL A 37 -8.99 22.15 -7.20
C VAL A 37 -8.11 21.13 -6.51
N TYR A 38 -8.74 20.05 -6.02
CA TYR A 38 -8.10 18.97 -5.27
C TYR A 38 -8.31 17.63 -5.98
N ALA A 39 -7.36 16.71 -5.82
CA ALA A 39 -7.46 15.34 -6.33
C ALA A 39 -7.20 14.36 -5.19
N VAL A 40 -8.14 13.47 -4.90
CA VAL A 40 -8.08 12.50 -3.78
C VAL A 40 -8.40 11.09 -4.27
N GLY A 41 -8.06 10.07 -3.48
CA GLY A 41 -8.33 8.67 -3.80
C GLY A 41 -7.55 8.18 -5.02
N ASP A 42 -8.12 7.24 -5.77
CA ASP A 42 -7.43 6.48 -6.83
C ASP A 42 -6.80 7.34 -7.93
N VAL A 43 -7.35 8.54 -8.16
CA VAL A 43 -6.85 9.48 -9.16
C VAL A 43 -5.65 10.29 -8.64
N ALA A 44 -5.36 10.30 -7.35
CA ALA A 44 -4.33 11.13 -6.75
C ALA A 44 -2.94 10.49 -6.80
N THR A 45 -2.01 11.16 -7.47
CA THR A 45 -0.56 10.92 -7.35
C THR A 45 0.06 11.91 -6.37
N PHE A 46 0.43 11.47 -5.17
CA PHE A 46 0.80 12.33 -4.03
C PHE A 46 2.19 11.97 -3.46
N PRO A 47 2.83 12.87 -2.70
CA PRO A 47 4.05 12.56 -1.96
C PRO A 47 3.77 11.57 -0.81
N MET A 48 4.24 10.33 -0.96
CA MET A 48 4.17 9.31 0.08
C MET A 48 5.35 9.49 1.04
N LYS A 49 5.11 10.26 2.11
CA LYS A 49 6.12 10.73 3.06
C LYS A 49 7.04 9.64 3.61
N ILE A 50 6.47 8.50 4.03
CA ILE A 50 7.24 7.39 4.63
C ILE A 50 8.35 6.83 3.72
N TYR A 51 8.23 6.97 2.40
CA TYR A 51 9.24 6.52 1.44
C TYR A 51 9.93 7.67 0.70
N ASN A 52 9.53 8.92 0.94
CA ASN A 52 10.00 10.10 0.22
C ASN A 52 9.88 9.94 -1.31
N GLU A 53 8.77 9.37 -1.77
CA GLU A 53 8.49 9.07 -3.18
C GLU A 53 7.13 9.63 -3.61
N ILE A 54 6.97 9.85 -4.91
CA ILE A 54 5.68 10.23 -5.49
C ILE A 54 4.96 8.95 -5.95
N ARG A 55 3.80 8.66 -5.37
CA ARG A 55 3.06 7.42 -5.66
C ARG A 55 1.56 7.67 -5.88
N ARG A 56 0.93 6.72 -6.54
CA ARG A 56 -0.53 6.60 -6.70
C ARG A 56 -0.92 5.23 -6.17
N VAL A 57 -2.00 5.16 -5.39
CA VAL A 57 -2.51 3.90 -4.84
C VAL A 57 -4.02 3.80 -5.04
N GLU A 58 -4.53 2.58 -5.15
CA GLU A 58 -5.95 2.28 -5.34
C GLU A 58 -6.49 1.55 -4.09
N HIS A 59 -6.31 2.18 -2.93
CA HIS A 59 -6.61 1.58 -1.63
C HIS A 59 -7.83 2.27 -1.01
N VAL A 60 -8.82 1.49 -0.56
CA VAL A 60 -10.00 2.04 0.12
C VAL A 60 -9.63 2.79 1.42
N ASP A 61 -8.56 2.37 2.12
CA ASP A 61 -8.05 3.06 3.29
C ASP A 61 -7.45 4.43 2.94
N HIS A 62 -6.72 4.51 1.82
CA HIS A 62 -6.21 5.78 1.28
C HIS A 62 -7.38 6.75 0.98
N ALA A 63 -8.39 6.28 0.25
CA ALA A 63 -9.54 7.09 -0.16
C ALA A 63 -10.40 7.63 1.00
N ARG A 64 -10.35 6.98 2.18
CA ARG A 64 -11.13 7.38 3.38
C ARG A 64 -10.42 8.39 4.27
N LYS A 65 -9.10 8.49 4.21
CA LYS A 65 -8.33 9.31 5.15
C LYS A 65 -8.51 10.80 4.85
N SER A 66 -8.67 11.60 5.90
CA SER A 66 -8.74 13.05 5.81
C SER A 66 -7.38 13.64 5.41
N VAL A 67 -7.42 14.83 4.81
CA VAL A 67 -6.28 15.52 4.17
C VAL A 67 -5.55 16.50 5.08
N GLU A 68 -5.43 16.17 6.37
CA GLU A 68 -4.37 16.79 7.20
C GLU A 68 -2.98 16.32 6.69
N GLU A 69 -1.87 16.75 7.30
CA GLU A 69 -0.53 16.37 6.83
C GLU A 69 -0.43 14.86 6.56
N TYR A 70 -0.37 14.49 5.27
CA TYR A 70 -0.71 13.13 4.85
C TYR A 70 0.47 12.16 5.03
N ASP A 71 0.54 11.53 6.21
CA ASP A 71 1.53 10.49 6.51
C ASP A 71 0.92 9.08 6.41
N TYR A 72 0.64 8.67 5.18
CA TYR A 72 0.01 7.39 4.89
C TYR A 72 0.99 6.22 4.92
N LEU A 73 0.69 5.24 5.78
CA LEU A 73 1.21 3.87 5.66
C LEU A 73 0.32 3.10 4.69
N PRO A 74 0.86 2.58 3.57
CA PRO A 74 0.09 1.72 2.69
C PRO A 74 -0.51 0.56 3.45
N TYR A 75 -1.82 0.41 3.29
CA TYR A 75 -2.60 -0.68 3.84
C TYR A 75 -3.52 -1.22 2.76
N PHE A 76 -3.44 -2.51 2.52
CA PHE A 76 -4.34 -3.23 1.63
C PHE A 76 -4.76 -4.55 2.27
N TYR A 77 -5.94 -5.03 1.93
CA TYR A 77 -6.48 -6.27 2.48
C TYR A 77 -7.41 -6.92 1.46
N SER A 78 -7.65 -8.22 1.63
CA SER A 78 -8.75 -8.89 0.94
C SER A 78 -9.28 -10.03 1.79
N ARG A 79 -10.46 -10.51 1.42
CA ARG A 79 -11.10 -11.70 1.98
C ARG A 79 -11.71 -12.52 0.86
N ALA A 80 -11.48 -13.81 0.89
CA ALA A 80 -12.07 -14.77 -0.03
C ALA A 80 -12.26 -16.09 0.69
N PHE A 81 -13.47 -16.65 0.66
CA PHE A 81 -13.84 -17.82 1.46
C PHE A 81 -13.60 -17.56 2.97
N ASP A 82 -12.92 -18.47 3.66
CA ASP A 82 -12.50 -18.37 5.05
C ASP A 82 -11.14 -17.67 5.23
N LEU A 83 -10.53 -17.17 4.15
CA LEU A 83 -9.26 -16.45 4.18
C LEU A 83 -9.47 -14.93 4.39
N SER A 84 -8.59 -14.33 5.16
CA SER A 84 -8.54 -12.90 5.44
C SER A 84 -7.10 -12.47 5.71
N TRP A 85 -6.51 -11.76 4.76
CA TRP A 85 -5.16 -11.24 4.87
C TRP A 85 -5.10 -9.72 4.89
N GLN A 86 -4.01 -9.23 5.47
CA GLN A 86 -3.65 -7.82 5.50
C GLN A 86 -2.20 -7.64 5.06
N PHE A 87 -1.95 -6.53 4.36
CA PHE A 87 -0.62 -6.09 3.96
C PHE A 87 -0.43 -4.63 4.40
N TYR A 88 0.71 -4.36 5.04
CA TYR A 88 1.16 -3.03 5.39
C TYR A 88 2.54 -2.76 4.83
N GLY A 89 2.79 -1.52 4.42
CA GLY A 89 4.13 -1.07 4.04
C GLY A 89 4.45 -1.21 2.55
N ASP A 90 5.69 -1.56 2.21
CA ASP A 90 6.20 -1.64 0.84
C ASP A 90 6.72 -3.04 0.52
N ASN A 91 6.43 -3.54 -0.67
CA ASN A 91 6.75 -4.89 -1.10
C ASN A 91 8.07 -4.96 -1.89
N VAL A 92 9.11 -4.30 -1.39
CA VAL A 92 10.43 -4.19 -2.03
C VAL A 92 11.52 -4.90 -1.23
N GLY A 93 12.47 -5.53 -1.92
CA GLY A 93 13.59 -6.23 -1.30
C GLY A 93 13.38 -7.74 -1.15
N GLU A 94 14.18 -8.35 -0.29
CA GLU A 94 14.15 -9.80 0.00
C GLU A 94 12.95 -10.15 0.88
N THR A 95 12.36 -11.32 0.67
CA THR A 95 11.23 -11.79 1.47
C THR A 95 11.62 -12.84 2.48
N VAL A 96 11.08 -12.73 3.71
CA VAL A 96 11.20 -13.76 4.74
C VAL A 96 9.82 -14.29 5.09
N LEU A 97 9.56 -15.53 4.68
CA LEU A 97 8.33 -16.27 5.00
C LEU A 97 8.42 -16.87 6.41
N PHE A 98 7.30 -16.87 7.13
CA PHE A 98 7.18 -17.55 8.43
C PHE A 98 5.87 -18.34 8.56
N LYS A 99 5.85 -19.31 9.49
CA LYS A 99 4.79 -20.29 9.80
C LYS A 99 4.78 -20.58 11.33
N PRO A 100 3.72 -21.17 11.94
CA PRO A 100 2.56 -21.87 11.37
C PRO A 100 1.45 -20.95 10.85
N LYS A 101 1.29 -19.74 11.41
CA LYS A 101 0.48 -18.69 10.80
C LYS A 101 1.28 -18.07 9.67
N PHE A 102 0.75 -18.11 8.47
CA PHE A 102 1.48 -17.73 7.27
C PHE A 102 1.56 -16.20 7.16
N GLY A 103 2.79 -15.69 7.05
CA GLY A 103 3.05 -14.29 6.82
C GLY A 103 4.42 -14.09 6.17
N THR A 104 4.69 -12.87 5.70
CA THR A 104 5.95 -12.51 5.03
C THR A 104 6.38 -11.10 5.43
N TYR A 105 7.67 -10.90 5.64
CA TYR A 105 8.29 -9.58 5.70
C TYR A 105 9.06 -9.29 4.41
N TRP A 106 9.10 -8.01 4.01
CA TRP A 106 9.96 -7.48 2.95
C TRP A 106 11.10 -6.68 3.58
N ILE A 107 12.33 -7.04 3.25
CA ILE A 107 13.55 -6.48 3.82
C ILE A 107 14.36 -5.79 2.73
N LYS A 108 14.66 -4.51 2.93
CA LYS A 108 15.55 -3.73 2.07
C LYS A 108 16.48 -2.90 2.96
N ASP A 109 17.75 -2.84 2.59
CA ASP A 109 18.78 -2.11 3.34
C ASP A 109 18.82 -2.47 4.84
N GLY A 110 18.61 -3.76 5.13
CA GLY A 110 18.60 -4.31 6.49
C GLY A 110 17.37 -3.96 7.33
N LYS A 111 16.32 -3.35 6.76
CA LYS A 111 15.10 -2.94 7.49
C LYS A 111 13.86 -3.61 6.93
N ILE A 112 12.88 -3.86 7.79
CA ILE A 112 11.56 -4.36 7.36
C ILE A 112 10.74 -3.19 6.78
N LEU A 113 10.41 -3.24 5.50
CA LEU A 113 9.59 -2.21 4.85
C LEU A 113 8.14 -2.65 4.64
N GLY A 114 7.89 -3.96 4.54
CA GLY A 114 6.56 -4.51 4.30
C GLY A 114 6.28 -5.71 5.18
N ALA A 115 5.02 -5.89 5.52
CA ALA A 115 4.55 -7.01 6.31
C ALA A 115 3.19 -7.50 5.80
N PHE A 116 3.10 -8.79 5.55
CA PHE A 116 1.89 -9.51 5.16
C PHE A 116 1.54 -10.54 6.24
N LEU A 117 0.24 -10.69 6.53
CA LEU A 117 -0.25 -11.74 7.42
C LEU A 117 -1.62 -12.24 6.97
N GLU A 118 -1.77 -13.56 6.91
CA GLU A 118 -3.04 -14.26 6.72
C GLU A 118 -3.58 -14.76 8.06
N GLY A 119 -4.90 -14.64 8.28
CA GLY A 119 -5.55 -15.15 9.48
C GLY A 119 -5.09 -14.49 10.79
N GLY A 120 -4.59 -13.25 10.71
CA GLY A 120 -4.15 -12.48 11.87
C GLY A 120 -5.30 -12.03 12.77
N SER A 121 -5.11 -12.11 14.08
CA SER A 121 -5.98 -11.48 15.08
C SER A 121 -5.88 -9.94 14.98
N PRO A 122 -6.82 -9.18 15.56
CA PRO A 122 -6.73 -7.72 15.58
C PRO A 122 -5.40 -7.19 16.14
N ASP A 123 -4.85 -7.82 17.18
CA ASP A 123 -3.61 -7.38 17.81
C ASP A 123 -2.37 -7.76 16.98
N GLU A 124 -2.39 -8.94 16.34
CA GLU A 124 -1.33 -9.34 15.40
C GLU A 124 -1.31 -8.42 14.16
N ASN A 125 -2.48 -8.05 13.63
CA ASN A 125 -2.58 -7.11 12.50
C ASN A 125 -2.07 -5.72 12.88
N LYS A 126 -2.32 -5.25 14.11
CA LYS A 126 -1.72 -4.01 14.63
C LYS A 126 -0.20 -4.12 14.78
N ALA A 127 0.29 -5.28 15.22
CA ALA A 127 1.72 -5.51 15.39
C ALA A 127 2.47 -5.43 14.05
N ILE A 128 1.98 -6.09 12.98
CA ILE A 128 2.62 -6.00 11.66
C ILE A 128 2.51 -4.59 11.05
N ALA A 129 1.43 -3.86 11.33
CA ALA A 129 1.30 -2.46 10.92
C ALA A 129 2.35 -1.58 11.61
N LYS A 130 2.59 -1.82 12.91
CA LYS A 130 3.63 -1.15 13.68
C LYS A 130 5.03 -1.45 13.11
N VAL A 131 5.31 -2.72 12.80
CA VAL A 131 6.57 -3.12 12.13
C VAL A 131 6.77 -2.34 10.83
N ALA A 132 5.79 -2.35 9.93
CA ALA A 132 5.88 -1.64 8.65
C ALA A 132 6.04 -0.12 8.81
N ARG A 133 5.47 0.46 9.89
CA ARG A 133 5.62 1.89 10.21
C ARG A 133 7.00 2.25 10.74
N VAL A 134 7.53 1.50 11.70
CA VAL A 134 8.79 1.85 12.38
C VAL A 134 10.03 1.38 11.63
N GLN A 135 9.86 0.44 10.70
CA GLN A 135 10.91 -0.11 9.86
C GLN A 135 12.14 -0.60 10.65
N PRO A 136 11.95 -1.57 11.56
CA PRO A 136 13.03 -2.03 12.43
C PRO A 136 14.14 -2.70 11.61
N SER A 137 15.38 -2.56 12.07
CA SER A 137 16.51 -3.29 11.52
C SER A 137 16.39 -4.79 11.80
N VAL A 138 16.94 -5.60 10.91
CA VAL A 138 16.95 -7.06 11.00
C VAL A 138 18.39 -7.55 11.08
N ASP A 139 18.74 -8.16 12.22
CA ASP A 139 20.08 -8.72 12.43
C ASP A 139 20.24 -10.12 11.82
N SER A 140 19.15 -10.89 11.73
CA SER A 140 19.17 -12.25 11.20
C SER A 140 17.84 -12.62 10.55
N LEU A 141 17.87 -12.94 9.25
CA LEU A 141 16.71 -13.43 8.50
C LEU A 141 16.23 -14.80 9.03
N GLU A 142 17.15 -15.63 9.52
CA GLU A 142 16.83 -16.93 10.10
C GLU A 142 16.04 -16.78 11.42
N LEU A 143 16.49 -15.89 12.31
CA LEU A 143 15.75 -15.58 13.53
C LEU A 143 14.40 -14.95 13.21
N LEU A 144 14.36 -14.01 12.26
CA LEU A 144 13.10 -13.39 11.84
C LEU A 144 12.09 -14.41 11.29
N SER A 145 12.55 -15.38 10.49
CA SER A 145 11.69 -16.47 9.98
C SER A 145 11.15 -17.37 11.10
N LYS A 146 11.97 -17.67 12.11
CA LYS A 146 11.57 -18.49 13.28
C LYS A 146 10.61 -17.76 14.21
N GLU A 147 10.83 -16.47 14.46
CA GLU A 147 9.98 -15.67 15.35
C GLU A 147 8.69 -15.23 14.65
N GLY A 148 8.75 -14.89 13.36
CA GLY A 148 7.61 -14.52 12.53
C GLY A 148 6.74 -13.43 13.16
N ILE A 149 5.52 -13.80 13.55
CA ILE A 149 4.59 -12.87 14.22
C ILE A 149 5.02 -12.48 15.63
N ALA A 150 5.72 -13.36 16.35
CA ALA A 150 6.22 -13.06 17.69
C ALA A 150 7.28 -11.95 17.68
N PHE A 151 8.02 -11.78 16.57
CA PHE A 151 8.90 -10.63 16.37
C PHE A 151 8.09 -9.32 16.38
N ALA A 152 7.01 -9.24 15.59
CA ALA A 152 6.18 -8.04 15.52
C ALA A 152 5.57 -7.66 16.87
N CYS A 153 5.21 -8.64 17.70
CA CYS A 153 4.65 -8.39 19.02
C CYS A 153 5.67 -7.81 20.04
N LYS A 154 6.97 -7.85 19.74
CA LYS A 154 8.04 -7.28 20.59
C LYS A 154 8.41 -5.84 20.21
N ILE A 155 8.05 -5.41 19.00
CA ILE A 155 8.30 -4.07 18.48
C ILE A 155 7.34 -3.08 19.12
#